data_AF-R6Q4T2-F1
#
_entry.id   AF-R6Q4T2-F1
#
_cell.length_a   1.000
_cell.length_b   1.000
_cell.length_c   1.000
_cell.angle_alpha   90.00
_cell.angle_beta   90.00
_cell.angle_gamma   90.00
#
_symmetry.space_group_name_H-M   'P 1'
#
loop_
_entity.id
_entity.type
_entity.pdbx_description
1 polymer ?
#
loop_
_entity_poly.entity_id
_entity_poly.type
_entity_poly.pdbx_seq_one_letter_code
_entity_poly.pdbx_strand_id
1 'polypeptide(L)'
;MVGVSIEERAVTLAHYIIDSKDTVRGAAKKFGVSKSTVHKDVSERLLKINPNLAHQVREILNENKAERHIRGGMATKLKYSHEKV
;
A
#
# COMPACT_ATOMS: atom_id res chain seq x y z
N MET A 1 13.89 -6.85 3.20
CA MET A 1 14.72 -5.63 3.17
C MET A 1 15.62 -5.62 4.40
N VAL A 2 16.88 -6.03 4.27
CA VAL A 2 17.88 -5.94 5.35
C VAL A 2 18.99 -5.01 4.82
N GLY A 3 19.35 -3.98 5.60
CA GLY A 3 20.43 -3.03 5.24
C GLY A 3 20.00 -1.74 4.53
N VAL A 4 18.71 -1.56 4.22
CA VAL A 4 18.20 -0.31 3.59
C VAL A 4 17.78 0.69 4.66
N SER A 5 18.16 1.96 4.49
CA SER A 5 17.76 3.02 5.42
C SER A 5 16.23 3.18 5.45
N ILE A 6 15.70 3.69 6.56
CA ILE A 6 14.24 3.92 6.68
C ILE A 6 13.76 4.90 5.62
N GLU A 7 14.61 5.86 5.23
CA GLU A 7 14.28 6.88 4.24
C GLU A 7 14.20 6.31 2.83
N GLU A 8 15.23 5.57 2.40
CA GLU A 8 15.23 4.89 1.10
C GLU A 8 14.08 3.89 1.01
N ARG A 9 13.75 3.20 2.11
CA ARG A 9 12.58 2.31 2.15
C ARG A 9 11.28 3.08 1.90
N ALA A 10 11.09 4.21 2.58
CA ALA A 10 9.87 5.01 2.42
C ALA A 10 9.71 5.51 0.98
N VAL A 11 10.80 5.99 0.36
CA VAL A 11 10.82 6.46 -1.03
C VAL A 11 10.56 5.30 -2.00
N THR A 12 11.19 4.14 -1.79
CA THR A 12 11.00 2.95 -2.64
C THR A 12 9.55 2.45 -2.58
N LEU A 13 8.97 2.40 -1.38
CA LEU A 13 7.56 2.01 -1.21
C LEU A 13 6.61 3.00 -1.87
N ALA A 14 6.93 4.30 -1.81
CA ALA A 14 6.14 5.35 -2.43
C ALA A 14 6.11 5.23 -3.95
N HIS A 15 7.28 5.10 -4.59
CA HIS A 15 7.37 4.90 -6.03
C HIS A 15 6.63 3.64 -6.46
N TYR A 16 6.83 2.52 -5.75
CA TYR A 16 6.08 1.31 -6.05
C TYR A 16 4.57 1.52 -6.01
N ILE A 17 4.04 2.17 -4.97
CA ILE A 17 2.59 2.41 -4.84
C ILE A 17 2.08 3.30 -5.98
N ILE A 18 2.85 4.33 -6.37
CA ILE A 18 2.47 5.22 -7.47
C ILE A 18 2.46 4.47 -8.81
N ASP A 19 3.54 3.75 -9.13
CA ASP A 19 3.71 3.08 -10.42
C ASP A 19 2.73 1.91 -10.60
N SER A 20 2.47 1.16 -9.53
CA SER A 20 1.60 -0.03 -9.58
C SER A 20 0.15 0.24 -9.18
N LYS A 21 -0.14 1.44 -8.65
CA LYS A 21 -1.41 1.79 -7.98
C LYS A 21 -1.82 0.84 -6.85
N ASP A 22 -0.88 0.06 -6.32
CA ASP A 22 -1.16 -1.00 -5.35
C ASP A 22 -1.54 -0.44 -3.97
N THR A 23 -2.19 -1.27 -3.17
CA THR A 23 -2.55 -0.95 -1.78
C THR A 23 -1.37 -1.08 -0.84
N VAL A 24 -1.49 -0.43 0.33
CA VAL A 24 -0.61 -0.67 1.48
C VAL A 24 -0.48 -2.18 1.82
N ARG A 25 -1.55 -2.96 1.65
CA ARG A 25 -1.54 -4.40 1.91
C ARG A 25 -0.77 -5.18 0.83
N GLY A 26 -0.94 -4.83 -0.43
CA GLY A 26 -0.21 -5.44 -1.55
C GLY A 26 1.29 -5.12 -1.49
N ALA A 27 1.64 -3.85 -1.26
CA ALA A 27 3.00 -3.41 -1.01
C ALA A 27 3.63 -4.15 0.19
N ALA A 28 2.91 -4.28 1.30
CA ALA A 28 3.39 -5.04 2.47
C ALA A 28 3.72 -6.51 2.11
N LYS A 29 2.84 -7.17 1.34
CA LYS A 29 3.06 -8.54 0.86
C LYS A 29 4.26 -8.63 -0.07
N LYS A 30 4.43 -7.67 -0.99
CA LYS A 30 5.54 -7.66 -1.97
C LYS A 30 6.89 -7.43 -1.32
N PHE A 31 6.99 -6.49 -0.39
CA PHE A 31 8.26 -6.09 0.24
C PHE A 31 8.59 -6.90 1.51
N GLY A 32 7.71 -7.83 1.91
CA GLY A 32 7.91 -8.69 3.08
C GLY A 32 7.96 -7.90 4.39
N VAL A 33 7.11 -6.86 4.51
CA VAL A 33 7.03 -5.99 5.69
C VAL A 33 5.58 -5.94 6.19
N SER A 34 5.39 -5.51 7.44
CA SER A 34 4.03 -5.38 7.96
C SER A 34 3.27 -4.24 7.29
N LYS A 35 1.95 -4.37 7.16
CA LYS A 35 1.06 -3.30 6.70
C LYS A 35 1.25 -2.01 7.50
N SER A 36 1.39 -2.12 8.83
CA SER A 36 1.59 -0.97 9.72
C SER A 36 2.92 -0.27 9.45
N THR A 37 3.97 -1.04 9.12
CA THR A 37 5.28 -0.51 8.71
C THR A 37 5.14 0.32 7.43
N VAL A 38 4.51 -0.23 6.39
CA VAL A 38 4.28 0.50 5.13
C VAL A 38 3.47 1.77 5.37
N HIS A 39 2.38 1.68 6.15
CA HIS A 39 1.54 2.85 6.44
C HIS A 39 2.32 3.96 7.13
N LYS A 40 3.10 3.63 8.17
CA LYS A 40 3.93 4.59 8.90
C LYS A 40 5.00 5.21 8.00
N ASP A 41 5.61 4.40 7.13
CA ASP A 41 6.59 4.89 6.17
C ASP A 41 6.00 5.89 5.18
N VAL A 42 4.88 5.57 4.55
CA VAL A 42 4.33 6.43 3.48
C VAL A 42 3.47 7.59 3.99
N SER A 43 2.89 7.49 5.18
CA SER A 43 1.98 8.53 5.72
C SER A 43 2.66 9.51 6.66
N GLU A 44 3.67 9.08 7.42
CA GLU A 44 4.33 9.92 8.42
C GLU A 44 5.78 10.24 8.02
N ARG A 45 6.58 9.22 7.71
CA ARG A 45 8.02 9.39 7.46
C ARG A 45 8.27 10.05 6.10
N LEU A 46 7.59 9.59 5.07
CA LEU A 46 7.69 10.14 3.73
C LEU A 46 7.30 11.61 3.68
N LEU A 47 6.32 12.05 4.47
CA LEU A 47 5.95 13.46 4.55
C LEU A 47 7.10 14.35 5.04
N LYS A 48 7.96 13.83 5.94
CA LYS A 48 9.13 14.55 6.44
C LYS A 48 10.30 14.54 5.46
N ILE A 49 10.41 13.49 4.65
CA ILE A 49 11.51 13.29 3.70
C ILE A 49 11.22 13.98 2.36
N ASN A 50 10.03 13.74 1.81
CA ASN A 50 9.57 14.26 0.53
C ASN A 50 8.03 14.48 0.54
N PRO A 51 7.57 15.69 0.90
CA PRO A 51 6.15 16.01 0.96
C PRO A 51 5.42 15.82 -0.37
N ASN A 52 6.06 16.17 -1.50
CA ASN A 52 5.45 16.06 -2.82
C ASN A 52 5.15 14.60 -3.17
N LEU A 53 6.09 13.70 -2.86
CA LEU A 53 5.91 12.26 -3.09
C LEU A 53 4.84 11.68 -2.15
N ALA A 54 4.78 12.14 -0.89
CA ALA A 54 3.70 11.76 0.02
C ALA A 54 2.31 12.19 -0.47
N HIS A 55 2.18 13.36 -1.08
CA HIS A 55 0.93 13.80 -1.68
C HIS A 55 0.48 12.89 -2.83
N GLN A 56 1.39 12.52 -3.74
CA GLN A 56 1.07 11.60 -4.84
C GLN A 56 0.62 10.22 -4.34
N VAL A 57 1.34 9.65 -3.37
CA VAL A 57 0.92 8.38 -2.75
C VAL A 57 -0.47 8.52 -2.12
N ARG A 58 -0.77 9.66 -1.49
CA ARG A 58 -2.06 9.88 -0.85
C ARG A 58 -3.22 9.88 -1.83
N GLU A 59 -3.05 10.39 -3.04
CA GLU A 59 -4.09 10.33 -4.08
C GLU A 59 -4.43 8.88 -4.44
N ILE A 60 -3.41 8.05 -4.69
CA ILE A 60 -3.58 6.62 -4.97
C ILE A 60 -4.23 5.89 -3.80
N LEU A 61 -3.86 6.21 -2.56
CA LEU A 61 -4.47 5.60 -1.37
C LEU A 61 -5.93 6.02 -1.18
N ASN A 62 -6.30 7.24 -1.57
CA ASN A 62 -7.68 7.72 -1.53
C ASN A 62 -8.55 6.99 -2.57
N GLU A 63 -8.06 6.86 -3.81
CA GLU A 63 -8.72 6.07 -4.86
C GLU A 63 -8.94 4.61 -4.39
N ASN A 64 -7.89 3.99 -3.87
CA ASN A 64 -7.96 2.65 -3.28
C ASN A 64 -8.99 2.54 -2.14
N LYS A 65 -9.15 3.59 -1.33
CA LYS A 65 -10.11 3.62 -0.23
C LYS A 65 -11.54 3.74 -0.75
N ALA A 66 -11.77 4.54 -1.80
CA ALA A 66 -13.05 4.64 -2.48
C ALA A 66 -13.47 3.28 -3.05
N GLU A 67 -12.57 2.56 -3.72
CA GLU A 67 -12.85 1.25 -4.33
C GLU A 67 -12.87 0.06 -3.34
N ARG A 68 -12.59 0.30 -2.05
CA ARG A 68 -12.47 -0.79 -1.05
C ARG A 68 -13.71 -1.66 -0.99
N HIS A 69 -14.90 -1.06 -1.05
CA HIS A 69 -16.16 -1.79 -0.94
C HIS A 69 -16.37 -2.73 -2.13
N ILE A 70 -15.98 -2.32 -3.33
CA ILE A 70 -16.01 -3.15 -4.56
C ILE A 70 -15.10 -4.36 -4.38
N ARG A 71 -13.85 -4.14 -3.97
CA ARG A 71 -12.90 -5.24 -3.69
C ARG A 71 -13.37 -6.15 -2.56
N GLY A 72 -13.97 -5.59 -1.52
CA GLY A 72 -14.58 -6.35 -0.42
C GLY A 72 -15.69 -7.27 -0.90
N GLY A 73 -16.60 -6.77 -1.74
CA GLY A 73 -17.65 -7.57 -2.38
C GLY A 73 -17.09 -8.71 -3.22
N MET A 74 -16.07 -8.43 -4.04
CA MET A 74 -15.38 -9.44 -4.86
C MET A 74 -14.69 -10.51 -3.99
N ALA A 75 -14.05 -10.11 -2.89
CA ALA A 75 -13.41 -11.04 -1.96
C ALA A 75 -14.43 -11.98 -1.30
N THR A 76 -15.58 -11.46 -0.86
CA THR A 76 -16.68 -12.27 -0.32
C THR A 76 -17.21 -13.25 -1.36
N LYS A 77 -17.48 -12.78 -2.59
CA LYS A 77 -17.94 -13.64 -3.69
C LYS A 77 -16.95 -14.78 -3.97
N LEU A 78 -15.65 -14.47 -4.04
CA LEU A 78 -14.61 -15.46 -4.28
C LEU A 78 -14.54 -16.51 -3.15
N LYS A 79 -14.60 -16.08 -1.88
CA LYS A 79 -14.60 -16.99 -0.72
C LYS A 79 -15.70 -18.05 -0.85
N TYR A 80 -16.94 -17.63 -1.05
CA TYR A 80 -18.08 -18.55 -1.12
C TYR A 80 -18.20 -19.30 -2.47
N SER A 81 -17.55 -18.82 -3.53
CA SER A 81 -17.48 -19.57 -4.80
C SER A 81 -16.55 -20.78 -4.70
N HIS A 82 -15.51 -20.71 -3.86
CA HIS A 82 -14.59 -21.82 -3.62
C HIS A 82 -15.06 -22.78 -2.50
N GLU A 83 -15.98 -22.33 -1.62
CA GLU A 83 -16.61 -23.17 -0.58
C GLU A 83 -17.78 -24.03 -1.11
N LYS A 84 -18.19 -23.88 -2.39
CA LYS A 84 -19.24 -24.70 -3.02
C LYS A 84 -18.74 -26.04 -3.60
N VAL A 85 -17.70 -26.64 -3.00
CA VAL A 85 -17.24 -28.00 -3.33
C VAL A 85 -17.61 -28.93 -2.18
#